data_AF-A0A2C6MDN0-F1
#
_entry.id   AF-A0A2C6MDN0-F1
#
_cell.length_a   1.000
_cell.length_b   1.000
_cell.length_c   1.000
_cell.angle_alpha   90.00
_cell.angle_beta   90.00
_cell.angle_gamma   90.00
#
_symmetry.space_group_name_H-M   'P 1'
#
loop_
_entity.id
_entity.type
_entity.pdbx_description
1 polymer ?
#
loop_
_entity_poly.entity_id
_entity_poly.type
_entity_poly.pdbx_seq_one_letter_code
_entity_poly.pdbx_strand_id
1 'polypeptide(L)'
;MREKLQAARRSMGYTQKQMAKMLGYKSKSQYSMIENGQRGVSVEHAIKIASILQKPVEELFNAAAVHNLLTTSSAGLQRAATGQASNPSSNQGKRPAAMAPAEPGQRLRTSPAEAFASLKGGHQEPAGATAGPERKPDRLENNHVEWQKIRLADFLDLTVLQQVIDHLAKSLGLAYLITDATGDPVTGISNPSRFCNLINLNTEGQRRCTITRVRNTLSVLGTSQHKHCSCHTGLVHIAVPITVHGLPVGALLGGNIAIAPPQKEDVRRLAGELGLDPDELWTAAAEVPVWSREQLNETIRLFSSVSNIISQLFYDRYQLQQIIAMNRRIASSLDIETISRQTVNAVAEILRTRYCILRLLDEERQELVIRAAQGLPEDICTMATAVPVADTVIERLLQGGEPLAVPDIRENHEFRRFIYLDEDTRAALVVPLTVHGRTIGTLAAYLSKPHIFTQWEIEIVSTIARQAARAVENAWLDENLRGYYLTTIRAIAAAVDAKDIYTRGQFPTECNCSGAPSSRKFRRRRLSRRAQRGRDLPGCPDYPRSRRL
;
A
#
# COMPACT_ATOMS: atom_id res chain seq x y z
N MET A 1 -19.12 -9.02 22.96
CA MET A 1 -18.96 -7.68 23.58
C MET A 1 -19.99 -7.44 24.68
N ARG A 2 -21.30 -7.43 24.37
CA ARG A 2 -22.40 -7.18 25.36
C ARG A 2 -22.34 -8.05 26.62
N GLU A 3 -22.30 -9.37 26.46
CA GLU A 3 -22.27 -10.31 27.61
C GLU A 3 -21.00 -10.17 28.44
N LYS A 4 -19.84 -9.94 27.79
CA LYS A 4 -18.54 -9.77 28.45
C LYS A 4 -18.48 -8.52 29.31
N LEU A 5 -18.95 -7.38 28.80
CA LEU A 5 -19.01 -6.10 29.54
C LEU A 5 -20.01 -6.18 30.71
N GLN A 6 -21.18 -6.80 30.51
CA GLN A 6 -22.17 -6.98 31.57
C GLN A 6 -21.67 -7.88 32.69
N ALA A 7 -21.02 -9.00 32.34
CA ALA A 7 -20.44 -9.92 33.31
C ALA A 7 -19.29 -9.25 34.10
N ALA A 8 -18.35 -8.61 33.42
CA ALA A 8 -17.23 -7.91 34.05
C ALA A 8 -17.70 -6.79 34.98
N ARG A 9 -18.66 -5.96 34.54
CA ARG A 9 -19.23 -4.90 35.37
C ARG A 9 -19.93 -5.44 36.61
N ARG A 10 -20.74 -6.49 36.47
CA ARG A 10 -21.45 -7.11 37.60
C ARG A 10 -20.49 -7.78 38.58
N SER A 11 -19.41 -8.40 38.10
CA SER A 11 -18.37 -8.99 38.96
C SER A 11 -17.66 -7.96 39.83
N MET A 12 -17.56 -6.71 39.36
CA MET A 12 -16.98 -5.58 40.11
C MET A 12 -18.03 -4.80 40.93
N GLY A 13 -19.29 -5.25 40.96
CA GLY A 13 -20.35 -4.62 41.75
C GLY A 13 -20.85 -3.26 41.24
N TYR A 14 -20.45 -2.83 40.04
CA TYR A 14 -20.82 -1.50 39.52
C TYR A 14 -22.19 -1.48 38.85
N THR A 15 -23.00 -0.47 39.14
CA THR A 15 -24.22 -0.18 38.38
C THR A 15 -23.91 0.57 37.08
N GLN A 16 -24.78 0.49 36.07
CA GLN A 16 -24.62 1.28 34.83
C GLN A 16 -24.59 2.79 35.10
N LYS A 17 -25.28 3.26 36.17
CA LYS A 17 -25.27 4.67 36.59
C LYS A 17 -23.90 5.08 37.14
N GLN A 18 -23.25 4.22 37.91
CA GLN A 18 -21.89 4.46 38.41
C GLN A 18 -20.86 4.44 37.28
N MET A 19 -20.96 3.47 36.35
CA MET A 19 -20.09 3.44 35.17
C MET A 19 -20.23 4.71 34.32
N ALA A 20 -21.46 5.16 34.06
CA ALA A 20 -21.70 6.39 33.32
C ALA A 20 -21.07 7.62 34.01
N LYS A 21 -21.17 7.71 35.34
CA LYS A 21 -20.57 8.79 36.12
C LYS A 21 -19.04 8.76 36.07
N MET A 22 -18.42 7.59 36.21
CA MET A 22 -16.95 7.44 36.17
C MET A 22 -16.37 7.72 34.78
N LEU A 23 -17.16 7.54 33.72
CA LEU A 23 -16.77 7.82 32.34
C LEU A 23 -17.15 9.23 31.86
N GLY A 24 -17.71 10.08 32.73
CA GLY A 24 -18.09 11.45 32.39
C GLY A 24 -19.33 11.57 31.48
N TYR A 25 -20.16 10.53 31.39
CA TYR A 25 -21.41 10.58 30.63
C TYR A 25 -22.51 11.30 31.39
N LYS A 26 -23.35 12.05 30.66
CA LYS A 26 -24.45 12.84 31.21
C LYS A 26 -25.62 11.98 31.69
N SER A 27 -25.76 10.74 31.19
CA SER A 27 -26.84 9.84 31.60
C SER A 27 -26.45 8.36 31.56
N LYS A 28 -27.12 7.54 32.39
CA LYS A 28 -26.95 6.07 32.41
C LYS A 28 -27.19 5.43 31.04
N SER A 29 -28.08 6.03 30.24
CA SER A 29 -28.46 5.51 28.93
C SER A 29 -27.29 5.53 27.94
N GLN A 30 -26.36 6.48 28.08
CA GLN A 30 -25.18 6.57 27.20
C GLN A 30 -24.24 5.38 27.39
N TYR A 31 -24.00 4.96 28.65
CA TYR A 31 -23.23 3.76 28.93
C TYR A 31 -24.02 2.48 28.60
N SER A 32 -25.32 2.45 28.86
CA SER A 32 -26.19 1.32 28.49
C SER A 32 -26.18 1.02 26.99
N MET A 33 -26.17 2.07 26.14
CA MET A 33 -26.05 1.90 24.68
C MET A 33 -24.71 1.32 24.27
N ILE A 34 -23.62 1.65 24.95
CA ILE A 34 -22.29 1.06 24.71
C ILE A 34 -22.27 -0.40 25.15
N GLU A 35 -22.78 -0.68 26.35
CA GLU A 35 -22.85 -2.03 26.92
C GLU A 35 -23.72 -2.96 26.05
N ASN A 36 -24.77 -2.45 25.42
CA ASN A 36 -25.63 -3.22 24.50
C ASN A 36 -25.15 -3.21 23.03
N GLY A 37 -24.03 -2.54 22.71
CA GLY A 37 -23.49 -2.48 21.36
C GLY A 37 -24.27 -1.59 20.37
N GLN A 38 -25.20 -0.78 20.87
CA GLN A 38 -26.00 0.16 20.07
C GLN A 38 -25.25 1.48 19.78
N ARG A 39 -24.13 1.72 20.48
CA ARG A 39 -23.27 2.88 20.30
C ARG A 39 -21.81 2.45 20.34
N GLY A 40 -21.02 2.92 19.37
CA GLY A 40 -19.57 2.77 19.38
C GLY A 40 -18.95 3.49 20.58
N VAL A 41 -17.90 2.91 21.13
CA VAL A 41 -17.08 3.50 22.20
C VAL A 41 -15.85 4.16 21.57
N SER A 42 -15.31 5.24 22.15
CA SER A 42 -14.03 5.83 21.71
C SER A 42 -12.85 5.13 22.38
N VAL A 43 -11.65 5.19 21.80
CA VAL A 43 -10.44 4.48 22.31
C VAL A 43 -10.15 4.86 23.75
N GLU A 44 -10.23 6.16 24.03
CA GLU A 44 -10.06 6.69 25.38
C GLU A 44 -11.08 6.10 26.37
N HIS A 45 -12.35 5.97 25.98
CA HIS A 45 -13.37 5.37 26.84
C HIS A 45 -13.24 3.85 26.94
N ALA A 46 -12.78 3.15 25.90
CA ALA A 46 -12.56 1.71 25.93
C ALA A 46 -11.41 1.35 26.89
N ILE A 47 -10.31 2.12 26.84
CA ILE A 47 -9.18 2.00 27.77
C ILE A 47 -9.62 2.34 29.21
N LYS A 48 -10.41 3.40 29.40
CA LYS A 48 -10.96 3.75 30.73
C LYS A 48 -11.88 2.66 31.28
N ILE A 49 -12.76 2.09 30.45
CA ILE A 49 -13.63 0.98 30.87
C ILE A 49 -12.80 -0.25 31.26
N ALA A 50 -11.80 -0.62 30.45
CA ALA A 50 -10.89 -1.71 30.73
C ALA A 50 -10.10 -1.50 32.03
N SER A 51 -9.62 -0.28 32.27
CA SER A 51 -8.94 0.10 33.51
C SER A 51 -9.86 0.04 34.74
N ILE A 52 -11.13 0.48 34.62
CA ILE A 52 -12.11 0.42 35.72
C ILE A 52 -12.48 -1.03 36.05
N LEU A 53 -12.62 -1.87 35.02
CA LEU A 53 -12.99 -3.27 35.16
C LEU A 53 -11.79 -4.21 35.38
N GLN A 54 -10.57 -3.67 35.43
CA GLN A 54 -9.31 -4.39 35.61
C GLN A 54 -9.15 -5.58 34.66
N LYS A 55 -9.53 -5.40 33.40
CA LYS A 55 -9.42 -6.40 32.35
C LYS A 55 -8.77 -5.80 31.11
N PRO A 56 -7.99 -6.57 30.34
CA PRO A 56 -7.43 -6.10 29.08
C PRO A 56 -8.55 -5.72 28.10
N VAL A 57 -8.29 -4.71 27.26
CA VAL A 57 -9.29 -4.13 26.35
C VAL A 57 -9.80 -5.18 25.37
N GLU A 58 -8.93 -6.09 24.96
CA GLU A 58 -9.15 -7.18 24.01
C GLU A 58 -10.08 -8.27 24.59
N GLU A 59 -10.12 -8.42 25.92
CA GLU A 59 -11.07 -9.33 26.58
C GLU A 59 -12.49 -8.76 26.56
N LEU A 60 -12.63 -7.45 26.70
CA LEU A 60 -13.93 -6.77 26.83
C LEU A 60 -14.53 -6.37 25.48
N PHE A 61 -13.69 -6.01 24.51
CA PHE A 61 -14.05 -5.49 23.20
C PHE A 61 -13.49 -6.40 22.09
N ASN A 62 -14.33 -6.78 21.12
CA ASN A 62 -13.88 -7.65 20.02
C ASN A 62 -12.87 -6.91 19.11
N ALA A 63 -11.95 -7.64 18.47
CA ALA A 63 -10.96 -7.06 17.55
C ALA A 63 -11.59 -6.18 16.43
N ALA A 64 -12.78 -6.53 15.93
CA ALA A 64 -13.54 -5.70 14.99
C ALA A 64 -14.11 -4.41 15.60
N ALA A 65 -14.38 -4.38 16.91
CA ALA A 65 -14.77 -3.17 17.63
C ALA A 65 -13.57 -2.25 17.89
N VAL A 66 -12.38 -2.82 18.13
CA VAL A 66 -11.09 -2.08 18.22
C VAL A 66 -10.68 -1.51 16.85
N HIS A 67 -11.07 -2.18 15.75
CA HIS A 67 -10.91 -1.67 14.38
C HIS A 67 -11.87 -0.49 14.07
N ASN A 68 -13.12 -0.52 14.54
CA ASN A 68 -14.07 0.61 14.40
C ASN A 68 -13.79 1.78 15.36
N LEU A 69 -12.97 1.53 16.37
CA LEU A 69 -12.48 2.49 17.35
C LEU A 69 -11.45 3.47 16.76
N LEU A 70 -10.76 3.08 15.68
CA LEU A 70 -9.79 3.90 14.95
C LEU A 70 -10.43 4.74 13.82
N THR A 71 -11.61 4.35 13.33
CA THR A 71 -12.26 5.01 12.18
C THR A 71 -13.25 6.11 12.56
N THR A 72 -13.63 6.27 13.83
CA THR A 72 -14.61 7.30 14.25
C THR A 72 -14.02 8.65 14.64
N SER A 73 -12.70 8.85 14.47
CA SER A 73 -12.07 10.18 14.51
C SER A 73 -12.18 10.96 13.18
N SER A 74 -12.63 10.33 12.09
CA SER A 74 -12.72 10.98 10.76
C SER A 74 -14.14 11.44 10.37
N ALA A 75 -15.17 11.16 11.17
CA ALA A 75 -16.56 11.56 10.87
C ALA A 75 -16.93 13.00 11.31
N GLY A 76 -15.98 13.75 11.91
CA GLY A 76 -16.20 15.13 12.37
C GLY A 76 -16.03 16.21 11.30
N LEU A 77 -15.43 15.89 10.15
CA LEU A 77 -15.05 16.88 9.13
C LEU A 77 -15.91 16.86 7.85
N GLN A 78 -16.87 15.93 7.71
CA GLN A 78 -17.75 15.86 6.53
C GLN A 78 -19.15 16.48 6.72
N ARG A 79 -19.52 16.99 7.90
CA ARG A 79 -20.81 17.67 8.10
C ARG A 79 -20.80 19.20 7.92
N ALA A 80 -19.67 19.79 7.54
CA ALA A 80 -19.55 21.22 7.26
C ALA A 80 -19.52 21.58 5.76
N ALA A 81 -19.63 20.60 4.85
CA ALA A 81 -19.41 20.80 3.41
C ALA A 81 -20.55 20.31 2.49
N THR A 82 -21.78 20.22 2.99
CA THR A 82 -22.98 20.11 2.13
C THR A 82 -24.04 21.08 2.61
N GLY A 83 -23.87 22.35 2.24
CA GLY A 83 -24.99 23.29 2.18
C GLY A 83 -25.79 22.99 0.92
N GLN A 84 -26.90 22.27 1.06
CA GLN A 84 -28.00 22.38 0.11
C GLN A 84 -29.31 22.32 0.89
N ALA A 85 -30.06 23.42 0.75
CA ALA A 85 -31.38 23.61 1.29
C ALA A 85 -32.38 22.65 0.63
N SER A 86 -33.28 22.11 1.44
CA SER A 86 -34.66 21.85 1.05
C SER A 86 -35.51 21.69 2.31
N ASN A 87 -36.34 22.69 2.55
CA ASN A 87 -37.56 22.61 3.36
C ASN A 87 -38.69 22.03 2.46
N PRO A 88 -39.83 21.50 2.98
CA PRO A 88 -40.66 22.23 3.94
C PRO A 88 -41.45 21.43 5.00
N SER A 89 -41.90 22.20 6.01
CA SER A 89 -43.07 22.02 6.89
C SER A 89 -42.94 21.00 8.03
N SER A 90 -43.43 21.20 9.26
CA SER A 90 -44.29 22.24 9.85
C SER A 90 -44.18 22.22 11.39
N ASN A 91 -44.63 23.32 11.99
CA ASN A 91 -45.25 23.47 13.31
C ASN A 91 -44.42 23.64 14.60
N GLN A 92 -44.43 24.93 15.02
CA GLN A 92 -44.92 25.47 16.30
C GLN A 92 -44.26 25.06 17.63
N GLY A 93 -43.79 26.09 18.36
CA GLY A 93 -44.10 26.17 19.79
C GLY A 93 -43.04 26.74 20.72
N LYS A 94 -43.13 28.06 20.97
CA LYS A 94 -42.96 28.74 22.28
C LYS A 94 -41.57 28.81 22.99
N ARG A 95 -41.06 30.05 23.01
CA ARG A 95 -40.24 30.76 24.04
C ARG A 95 -40.95 30.81 25.43
N PRO A 96 -40.38 31.41 26.53
CA PRO A 96 -39.01 31.91 26.82
C PRO A 96 -38.50 31.73 28.31
N ALA A 97 -37.26 32.19 28.55
CA ALA A 97 -36.71 32.96 29.70
C ALA A 97 -36.69 32.44 31.16
N ALA A 98 -35.54 32.61 31.86
CA ALA A 98 -35.33 33.66 32.88
C ALA A 98 -34.02 33.50 33.69
N MET A 99 -33.53 34.65 34.20
CA MET A 99 -32.30 34.94 34.95
C MET A 99 -32.36 34.60 36.46
N ALA A 100 -31.17 34.32 37.03
CA ALA A 100 -30.55 34.60 38.36
C ALA A 100 -31.35 35.34 39.48
N PRO A 101 -31.06 35.23 40.82
CA PRO A 101 -29.72 35.49 41.41
C PRO A 101 -29.29 34.83 42.77
N ALA A 102 -27.98 35.03 43.07
CA ALA A 102 -27.25 35.29 44.35
C ALA A 102 -27.04 34.27 45.52
N GLU A 103 -25.80 34.33 46.05
CA GLU A 103 -24.99 33.55 47.04
C GLU A 103 -25.34 33.81 48.56
N PRO A 104 -24.56 33.41 49.63
CA PRO A 104 -23.23 32.73 49.77
C PRO A 104 -23.04 31.66 50.89
N GLY A 105 -21.90 30.93 50.89
CA GLY A 105 -21.41 30.23 52.11
C GLY A 105 -20.41 29.05 51.96
N GLN A 106 -19.11 29.37 51.83
CA GLN A 106 -17.92 28.67 52.37
C GLN A 106 -17.76 27.11 52.33
N ARG A 107 -16.75 26.61 51.58
CA ARG A 107 -15.40 26.19 52.08
C ARG A 107 -14.59 25.47 50.98
N LEU A 108 -13.32 25.85 50.91
CA LEU A 108 -12.29 25.42 49.96
C LEU A 108 -11.99 23.92 50.01
N ARG A 109 -11.73 23.32 48.84
CA ARG A 109 -10.68 22.31 48.54
C ARG A 109 -10.55 22.19 47.01
N THR A 110 -9.58 22.87 46.42
CA THR A 110 -9.26 22.74 45.00
C THR A 110 -8.30 21.57 44.79
N SER A 111 -8.59 20.77 43.76
CA SER A 111 -7.77 19.68 43.24
C SER A 111 -6.82 20.18 42.14
N PRO A 112 -5.74 19.44 41.80
CA PRO A 112 -4.61 19.93 41.00
C PRO A 112 -4.87 19.94 39.48
N ALA A 113 -5.85 20.72 39.02
CA ALA A 113 -6.24 20.80 37.60
C ALA A 113 -6.32 22.23 37.02
N GLU A 114 -5.76 23.24 37.69
CA GLU A 114 -5.81 24.65 37.24
C GLU A 114 -4.43 25.33 37.14
N ALA A 115 -3.41 24.65 36.60
CA ALA A 115 -2.06 25.22 36.45
C ALA A 115 -1.49 25.22 35.01
N PHE A 116 -2.31 25.10 33.96
CA PHE A 116 -1.82 25.14 32.56
C PHE A 116 -2.66 26.03 31.63
N ALA A 117 -3.04 27.22 32.13
CA ALA A 117 -3.66 28.26 31.30
C ALA A 117 -3.11 29.65 31.69
N SER A 118 -1.81 29.84 31.53
CA SER A 118 -1.16 31.17 31.50
C SER A 118 0.26 31.02 30.97
N LEU A 119 0.42 31.06 29.64
CA LEU A 119 1.67 31.39 28.92
C LEU A 119 1.31 31.54 27.42
N LYS A 120 0.58 32.60 27.09
CA LYS A 120 0.59 33.20 25.75
C LYS A 120 0.89 34.68 25.93
N GLY A 121 2.18 35.00 25.88
CA GLY A 121 2.68 36.38 25.87
C GLY A 121 3.74 36.52 24.79
N GLY A 122 3.39 37.29 23.76
CA GLY A 122 4.26 38.11 22.91
C GLY A 122 5.53 37.51 22.31
N HIS A 123 5.46 37.15 21.01
CA HIS A 123 6.51 37.54 20.07
C HIS A 123 5.85 38.02 18.77
N GLN A 124 6.04 39.31 18.48
CA GLN A 124 5.83 39.91 17.16
C GLN A 124 7.07 39.60 16.31
N GLU A 125 6.87 39.02 15.13
CA GLU A 125 7.84 39.03 14.04
C GLU A 125 7.31 39.94 12.91
N PRO A 126 8.21 40.60 12.15
CA PRO A 126 7.85 41.72 11.29
C PRO A 126 7.26 41.27 9.94
N ALA A 127 6.32 42.07 9.45
CA ALA A 127 5.70 41.92 8.14
C ALA A 127 6.65 42.37 7.01
N GLY A 128 6.73 41.57 5.94
CA GLY A 128 7.22 42.06 4.65
C GLY A 128 7.87 41.01 3.74
N ALA A 129 7.07 40.20 3.03
CA ALA A 129 7.40 39.70 1.68
C ALA A 129 6.16 39.05 1.05
N THR A 130 5.71 39.61 -0.07
CA THR A 130 4.59 39.12 -0.90
C THR A 130 4.96 37.81 -1.60
N ALA A 131 4.26 36.71 -1.29
CA ALA A 131 4.28 35.47 -2.07
C ALA A 131 2.99 35.36 -2.90
N GLY A 132 3.15 35.10 -4.21
CA GLY A 132 2.06 34.95 -5.18
C GLY A 132 1.21 33.70 -4.95
N PRO A 133 0.10 33.53 -5.71
CA PRO A 133 -0.90 32.52 -5.41
C PRO A 133 -0.35 31.11 -5.65
N GLU A 134 -0.19 30.34 -4.57
CA GLU A 134 0.08 28.91 -4.60
C GLU A 134 -1.07 28.17 -5.32
N ARG A 135 -0.74 27.53 -6.44
CA ARG A 135 -1.64 26.59 -7.12
C ARG A 135 -1.89 25.39 -6.20
N LYS A 136 -3.16 25.14 -5.88
CA LYS A 136 -3.61 23.93 -5.18
C LYS A 136 -3.15 22.68 -5.97
N PRO A 137 -2.57 21.66 -5.31
CA PRO A 137 -2.25 20.41 -5.98
C PRO A 137 -3.54 19.67 -6.37
N ASP A 138 -3.60 19.22 -7.62
CA ASP A 138 -4.68 18.44 -8.18
C ASP A 138 -4.93 17.16 -7.36
N ARG A 139 -6.20 16.90 -7.08
CA ARG A 139 -6.68 15.68 -6.43
C ARG A 139 -6.55 14.51 -7.40
N LEU A 140 -5.47 13.75 -7.29
CA LEU A 140 -5.40 12.38 -7.82
C LEU A 140 -6.24 11.47 -6.93
N GLU A 141 -7.16 10.72 -7.52
CA GLU A 141 -7.96 9.70 -6.84
C GLU A 141 -7.07 8.55 -6.38
N ASN A 142 -7.18 8.23 -5.08
CA ASN A 142 -6.29 7.36 -4.34
C ASN A 142 -6.49 5.87 -4.66
N ASN A 143 -5.42 5.19 -5.08
CA ASN A 143 -5.14 3.83 -4.58
C ASN A 143 -4.84 3.98 -3.07
N HIS A 144 -5.86 3.80 -2.23
CA HIS A 144 -5.72 3.97 -0.78
C HIS A 144 -4.85 2.87 -0.17
N VAL A 145 -3.55 3.12 -0.09
CA VAL A 145 -2.65 2.42 0.81
C VAL A 145 -3.10 2.73 2.23
N GLU A 146 -3.55 1.72 2.98
CA GLU A 146 -3.82 1.87 4.41
C GLU A 146 -2.50 1.96 5.17
N TRP A 147 -1.88 3.15 5.13
CA TRP A 147 -0.64 3.46 5.85
C TRP A 147 -0.69 3.14 7.35
N GLN A 148 -1.89 3.02 7.93
CA GLN A 148 -2.10 2.62 9.32
C GLN A 148 -1.79 1.14 9.62
N LYS A 149 -1.65 0.29 8.59
CA LYS A 149 -1.34 -1.14 8.74
C LYS A 149 0.10 -1.50 8.38
N ILE A 150 0.88 -0.54 7.90
CA ILE A 150 2.24 -0.73 7.42
C ILE A 150 3.21 -0.76 8.60
N ARG A 151 4.07 -1.79 8.65
CA ARG A 151 5.09 -1.96 9.70
C ARG A 151 6.49 -1.76 9.13
N LEU A 152 7.43 -1.30 9.97
CA LEU A 152 8.85 -1.18 9.59
C LEU A 152 9.44 -2.50 9.06
N ALA A 153 9.05 -3.62 9.69
CA ALA A 153 9.50 -4.96 9.34
C ALA A 153 9.09 -5.43 7.93
N ASP A 154 8.07 -4.81 7.33
CA ASP A 154 7.58 -5.22 6.00
C ASP A 154 8.54 -4.76 4.87
N PHE A 155 9.39 -3.76 5.15
CA PHE A 155 10.21 -3.08 4.13
C PHE A 155 11.70 -3.00 4.50
N LEU A 156 12.04 -3.06 5.78
CA LEU A 156 13.41 -2.94 6.27
C LEU A 156 13.90 -4.25 6.90
N ASP A 157 15.19 -4.50 6.75
CA ASP A 157 15.84 -5.64 7.40
C ASP A 157 16.12 -5.30 8.87
N LEU A 158 15.45 -6.00 9.78
CA LEU A 158 15.56 -5.75 11.22
C LEU A 158 16.96 -6.07 11.77
N THR A 159 17.69 -6.99 11.13
CA THR A 159 19.06 -7.35 11.51
C THR A 159 20.01 -6.19 11.23
N VAL A 160 19.85 -5.56 10.07
CA VAL A 160 20.64 -4.38 9.70
C VAL A 160 20.30 -3.21 10.60
N LEU A 161 19.02 -2.99 10.89
CA LEU A 161 18.60 -1.95 11.84
C LEU A 161 19.20 -2.18 13.24
N GLN A 162 19.21 -3.43 13.72
CA GLN A 162 19.86 -3.79 14.98
C GLN A 162 21.36 -3.46 14.96
N GLN A 163 22.08 -3.83 13.90
CA GLN A 163 23.50 -3.52 13.77
C GLN A 163 23.78 -2.01 13.77
N VAL A 164 22.95 -1.21 13.11
CA VAL A 164 23.10 0.26 13.10
C VAL A 164 22.98 0.82 14.52
N ILE A 165 21.94 0.42 15.26
CA ILE A 165 21.77 0.91 16.63
C ILE A 165 22.83 0.36 17.59
N ASP A 166 23.36 -0.85 17.37
CA ASP A 166 24.49 -1.39 18.16
C ASP A 166 25.77 -0.57 17.97
N HIS A 167 26.08 -0.16 16.74
CA HIS A 167 27.23 0.71 16.46
C HIS A 167 27.07 2.11 17.06
N LEU A 168 25.85 2.68 16.97
CA LEU A 168 25.54 3.95 17.62
C LEU A 168 25.67 3.85 19.15
N ALA A 169 25.13 2.78 19.72
CA ALA A 169 25.21 2.48 21.15
C ALA A 169 26.65 2.39 21.63
N LYS A 170 27.50 1.65 20.90
CA LYS A 170 28.92 1.51 21.22
C LYS A 170 29.70 2.82 21.09
N SER A 171 29.36 3.65 20.10
CA SER A 171 30.10 4.88 19.81
C SER A 171 29.75 6.02 20.78
N LEU A 172 28.48 6.10 21.18
CA LEU A 172 27.96 7.22 21.99
C LEU A 172 27.70 6.84 23.44
N GLY A 173 27.81 5.55 23.80
CA GLY A 173 27.58 5.06 25.15
C GLY A 173 26.13 5.17 25.62
N LEU A 174 25.18 5.33 24.70
CA LEU A 174 23.75 5.44 24.99
C LEU A 174 23.03 4.13 24.76
N ALA A 175 21.90 3.96 25.45
CA ALA A 175 20.98 2.89 25.11
C ALA A 175 20.11 3.30 23.91
N TYR A 176 19.83 2.35 23.01
CA TYR A 176 19.00 2.57 21.82
C TYR A 176 17.92 1.51 21.67
N LEU A 177 16.80 1.90 21.07
CA LEU A 177 15.70 1.04 20.72
C LEU A 177 14.86 1.65 19.60
N ILE A 178 14.53 0.86 18.59
CA ILE A 178 13.53 1.21 17.56
C ILE A 178 12.21 0.50 17.88
N THR A 179 11.12 1.25 17.83
CA THR A 179 9.76 0.73 17.96
C THR A 179 8.95 0.97 16.70
N ASP A 180 7.87 0.22 16.53
CA ASP A 180 6.84 0.52 15.54
C ASP A 180 5.90 1.64 16.01
N ALA A 181 4.86 1.91 15.22
CA ALA A 181 3.84 2.92 15.52
C ALA A 181 2.91 2.56 16.70
N THR A 182 2.92 1.31 17.20
CA THR A 182 2.18 0.96 18.43
C THR A 182 3.05 1.12 19.68
N GLY A 183 4.37 1.30 19.51
CA GLY A 183 5.34 1.36 20.60
C GLY A 183 5.91 -0.01 20.97
N ASP A 184 5.63 -1.02 20.15
CA ASP A 184 6.20 -2.34 20.31
C ASP A 184 7.63 -2.35 19.75
N PRO A 185 8.57 -3.01 20.45
CA PRO A 185 9.96 -3.04 20.03
C PRO A 185 10.12 -3.83 18.73
N VAL A 186 10.76 -3.20 17.75
CA VAL A 186 11.16 -3.82 16.46
C VAL A 186 12.59 -4.36 16.54
N THR A 187 13.38 -3.79 17.46
CA THR A 187 14.78 -4.18 17.74
C THR A 187 14.91 -4.56 19.21
N GLY A 188 16.00 -5.26 19.55
CA GLY A 188 16.44 -5.41 20.93
C GLY A 188 17.02 -4.10 21.47
N ILE A 189 17.09 -3.98 22.80
CA ILE A 189 17.73 -2.82 23.43
C ILE A 189 19.25 -2.96 23.31
N SER A 190 19.90 -2.01 22.65
CA SER A 190 21.36 -1.93 22.55
C SER A 190 21.92 -1.16 23.75
N ASN A 191 23.01 -1.66 24.35
CA ASN A 191 23.73 -1.04 25.46
C ASN A 191 22.84 -0.57 26.65
N PRO A 192 22.00 -1.45 27.23
CA PRO A 192 21.24 -1.10 28.43
C PRO A 192 22.19 -0.89 29.63
N SER A 193 21.93 0.12 30.46
CA SER A 193 22.70 0.32 31.69
C SER A 193 22.43 -0.79 32.70
N ARG A 194 23.41 -1.07 33.57
CA ARG A 194 23.26 -2.03 34.69
C ARG A 194 22.03 -1.70 35.54
N PHE A 195 21.81 -0.42 35.82
CA PHE A 195 20.64 0.07 36.54
C PHE A 195 19.32 -0.34 35.87
N CYS A 196 19.21 -0.12 34.55
CA CYS A 196 18.02 -0.53 33.80
C CYS A 196 17.86 -2.05 33.76
N ASN A 197 18.95 -2.81 33.67
CA ASN A 197 18.88 -4.28 33.68
C ASN A 197 18.32 -4.81 35.00
N LEU A 198 18.80 -4.32 36.15
CA LEU A 198 18.27 -4.71 37.46
C LEU A 198 16.77 -4.45 37.59
N ILE A 199 16.29 -3.30 37.09
CA ILE A 199 14.86 -2.96 37.10
C ILE A 199 14.05 -3.88 36.19
N ASN A 200 14.57 -4.22 35.01
CA ASN A 200 13.86 -5.08 34.06
C ASN A 200 13.84 -6.57 34.45
N LEU A 201 14.70 -7.02 35.38
CA LEU A 201 14.61 -8.35 35.98
C LEU A 201 13.37 -8.52 36.87
N ASN A 202 12.81 -7.40 37.36
CA ASN A 202 11.58 -7.38 38.15
C ASN A 202 10.35 -7.21 37.25
N THR A 203 9.30 -8.01 37.48
CA THR A 203 8.07 -7.97 36.69
C THR A 203 7.36 -6.62 36.71
N GLU A 204 7.27 -5.97 37.87
CA GLU A 204 6.66 -4.65 37.99
C GLU A 204 7.53 -3.56 37.35
N GLY A 205 8.85 -3.66 37.50
CA GLY A 205 9.81 -2.80 36.80
C GLY A 205 9.67 -2.90 35.28
N GLN A 206 9.66 -4.11 34.74
CA GLN A 206 9.45 -4.38 33.30
C GLN A 206 8.10 -3.83 32.80
N ARG A 207 7.04 -3.97 33.60
CA ARG A 207 5.71 -3.41 33.30
C ARG A 207 5.74 -1.89 33.21
N ARG A 208 6.36 -1.22 34.20
CA ARG A 208 6.51 0.25 34.21
C ARG A 208 7.40 0.74 33.05
N CYS A 209 8.51 0.06 32.76
CA CYS A 209 9.35 0.30 31.58
C CYS A 209 8.53 0.29 30.28
N THR A 210 7.71 -0.74 30.10
CA THR A 210 6.89 -0.92 28.89
C THR A 210 5.86 0.20 28.73
N ILE A 211 5.13 0.54 29.79
CA ILE A 211 4.14 1.62 29.77
C ILE A 211 4.79 2.95 29.40
N THR A 212 5.92 3.27 30.01
CA THR A 212 6.66 4.49 29.69
C THR A 212 7.15 4.50 28.25
N ARG A 213 7.72 3.40 27.75
CA ARG A 213 8.21 3.30 26.37
C ARG A 213 7.11 3.58 25.35
N VAL A 214 5.96 2.93 25.52
CA VAL A 214 4.78 3.14 24.66
C VAL A 214 4.34 4.59 24.73
N ARG A 215 4.23 5.17 25.93
CA ARG A 215 3.88 6.60 26.10
C ARG A 215 4.86 7.53 25.39
N ASN A 216 6.15 7.31 25.53
CA ASN A 216 7.18 8.15 24.91
C ASN A 216 7.12 8.06 23.39
N THR A 217 6.94 6.86 22.85
CA THR A 217 6.72 6.63 21.41
C THR A 217 5.51 7.40 20.93
N LEU A 218 4.33 7.15 21.52
CA LEU A 218 3.09 7.82 21.15
C LEU A 218 3.15 9.34 21.29
N SER A 219 4.00 9.86 22.18
CA SER A 219 4.16 11.30 22.36
C SER A 219 4.79 12.01 21.15
N VAL A 220 5.57 11.29 20.33
CA VAL A 220 6.21 11.83 19.12
C VAL A 220 5.49 11.42 17.84
N LEU A 221 4.67 10.35 17.89
CA LEU A 221 3.87 9.95 16.73
C LEU A 221 2.84 11.04 16.39
N GLY A 222 2.72 11.35 15.09
CA GLY A 222 1.86 12.42 14.60
C GLY A 222 2.45 13.83 14.81
N THR A 223 3.69 13.92 15.28
CA THR A 223 4.47 15.16 15.31
C THR A 223 5.71 14.99 14.44
N SER A 224 6.18 16.08 13.83
CA SER A 224 7.46 16.08 13.07
C SER A 224 8.66 16.43 13.97
N GLN A 225 8.49 16.41 15.29
CA GLN A 225 9.45 16.93 16.25
C GLN A 225 9.93 15.83 17.20
N HIS A 226 11.21 15.93 17.56
CA HIS A 226 11.78 15.14 18.65
C HIS A 226 11.23 15.62 20.00
N LYS A 227 11.24 14.73 21.00
CA LYS A 227 10.93 15.11 22.38
C LYS A 227 11.94 14.54 23.34
N HIS A 228 12.26 15.33 24.35
CA HIS A 228 12.88 14.84 25.57
C HIS A 228 11.78 14.33 26.49
N CYS A 229 11.89 13.08 26.90
CA CYS A 229 10.94 12.43 27.78
C CYS A 229 11.68 11.90 29.01
N SER A 230 11.01 11.89 30.16
CA SER A 230 11.50 11.17 31.32
C SER A 230 10.88 9.78 31.37
N CYS A 231 11.63 8.82 31.90
CA CYS A 231 11.07 7.52 32.25
C CYS A 231 10.56 7.49 33.69
N HIS A 232 9.90 6.38 34.06
CA HIS A 232 9.36 6.21 35.41
C HIS A 232 10.44 6.17 36.51
N THR A 233 11.72 5.97 36.16
CA THR A 233 12.85 6.01 37.10
C THR A 233 13.49 7.40 37.19
N GLY A 234 13.04 8.36 36.37
CA GLY A 234 13.59 9.72 36.31
C GLY A 234 14.72 9.91 35.28
N LEU A 235 15.20 8.86 34.63
CA LEU A 235 16.17 9.00 33.53
C LEU A 235 15.55 9.64 32.29
N VAL A 236 16.38 10.29 31.50
CA VAL A 236 15.99 11.02 30.30
C VAL A 236 16.20 10.17 29.05
N HIS A 237 15.21 10.27 28.16
CA HIS A 237 15.12 9.61 26.88
C HIS A 237 14.88 10.67 25.81
N ILE A 238 15.45 10.45 24.65
CA ILE A 238 15.14 11.12 23.40
C ILE A 238 14.23 10.18 22.63
N ALA A 239 13.11 10.73 22.15
CA ALA A 239 12.26 10.07 21.19
C ALA A 239 12.25 10.88 19.89
N VAL A 240 12.53 10.23 18.77
CA VAL A 240 12.47 10.81 17.43
C VAL A 240 11.52 9.99 16.57
N PRO A 241 10.52 10.60 15.92
CA PRO A 241 9.58 9.87 15.10
C PRO A 241 10.23 9.45 13.77
N ILE A 242 9.93 8.23 13.32
CA ILE A 242 10.22 7.75 11.96
C ILE A 242 8.93 7.93 11.17
N THR A 243 8.95 8.83 10.18
CA THR A 243 7.75 9.22 9.43
C THR A 243 7.94 9.05 7.92
N VAL A 244 6.90 8.64 7.21
CA VAL A 244 6.86 8.50 5.75
C VAL A 244 5.63 9.24 5.26
N HIS A 245 5.80 10.25 4.38
CA HIS A 245 4.73 11.18 3.98
C HIS A 245 3.97 11.84 5.15
N GLY A 246 4.68 12.14 6.24
CA GLY A 246 4.08 12.72 7.45
C GLY A 246 3.27 11.73 8.30
N LEU A 247 3.23 10.45 7.92
CA LEU A 247 2.60 9.40 8.70
C LEU A 247 3.64 8.68 9.57
N PRO A 248 3.39 8.50 10.87
CA PRO A 248 4.31 7.79 11.75
C PRO A 248 4.29 6.29 11.47
N VAL A 249 5.47 5.73 11.17
CA VAL A 249 5.67 4.28 11.01
C VAL A 249 6.41 3.66 12.19
N GLY A 250 7.05 4.48 13.02
CA GLY A 250 7.70 4.06 14.25
C GLY A 250 8.43 5.20 14.96
N ALA A 251 9.29 4.86 15.91
CA ALA A 251 10.16 5.82 16.59
C ALA A 251 11.54 5.23 16.89
N LEU A 252 12.56 6.08 16.81
CA LEU A 252 13.88 5.84 17.35
C LEU A 252 13.93 6.42 18.76
N LEU A 253 14.15 5.55 19.74
CA LEU A 253 14.34 5.90 21.14
C LEU A 253 15.82 5.73 21.48
N GLY A 254 16.35 6.65 22.26
CA GLY A 254 17.64 6.44 22.91
C GLY A 254 17.81 7.30 24.14
N GLY A 255 18.77 6.96 24.99
CA GLY A 255 18.99 7.65 26.27
C GLY A 255 19.41 6.69 27.36
N ASN A 256 18.64 6.67 28.46
CA ASN A 256 19.01 6.12 29.77
C ASN A 256 20.14 6.92 30.44
N ILE A 257 20.06 8.24 30.31
CA ILE A 257 21.01 9.18 30.91
C ILE A 257 20.36 10.02 32.00
N ALA A 258 21.18 10.57 32.88
CA ALA A 258 20.74 11.54 33.87
C ALA A 258 21.14 12.96 33.46
N ILE A 259 20.33 13.96 33.78
CA ILE A 259 20.70 15.39 33.62
C ILE A 259 21.39 15.92 34.89
N ALA A 260 21.12 15.27 36.03
CA ALA A 260 21.75 15.53 37.31
C ALA A 260 22.05 14.20 38.01
N PRO A 261 23.07 14.12 38.88
CA PRO A 261 23.39 12.91 39.61
C PRO A 261 22.17 12.36 40.37
N PRO A 262 21.90 11.05 40.29
CA PRO A 262 20.77 10.44 40.99
C PRO A 262 20.93 10.60 42.51
N GLN A 263 19.82 10.86 43.19
CA GLN A 263 19.79 11.01 44.65
C GLN A 263 19.56 9.66 45.34
N LYS A 264 20.33 9.38 46.39
CA LYS A 264 20.33 8.07 47.05
C LYS A 264 18.97 7.72 47.65
N GLU A 265 18.29 8.72 48.22
CA GLU A 265 16.97 8.57 48.85
C GLU A 265 15.89 8.18 47.83
N ASP A 266 15.93 8.74 46.62
CA ASP A 266 14.97 8.44 45.56
C ASP A 266 15.20 7.04 44.99
N VAL A 267 16.47 6.62 44.82
CA VAL A 267 16.80 5.25 44.40
C VAL A 267 16.38 4.23 45.45
N ARG A 268 16.57 4.51 46.74
CA ARG A 268 16.11 3.65 47.83
C ARG A 268 14.59 3.52 47.87
N ARG A 269 13.86 4.62 47.63
CA ARG A 269 12.40 4.59 47.52
C ARG A 269 11.94 3.72 46.36
N LEU A 270 12.55 3.90 45.19
CA LEU A 270 12.25 3.08 44.01
C LEU A 270 12.54 1.59 44.26
N ALA A 271 13.67 1.28 44.91
CA ALA A 271 14.00 -0.10 45.30
C ALA A 271 12.93 -0.71 46.21
N GLY A 272 12.46 0.05 47.21
CA GLY A 272 11.37 -0.38 48.09
C GLY A 272 10.04 -0.61 47.36
N GLU A 273 9.69 0.24 46.39
CA GLU A 273 8.48 0.08 45.57
C GLU A 273 8.52 -1.15 44.66
N LEU A 274 9.71 -1.51 44.15
CA LEU A 274 9.91 -2.62 43.24
C LEU A 274 10.29 -3.92 43.96
N GLY A 275 10.63 -3.87 45.25
CA GLY A 275 11.15 -5.00 46.01
C GLY A 275 12.55 -5.43 45.59
N LEU A 276 13.43 -4.49 45.25
CA LEU A 276 14.81 -4.70 44.87
C LEU A 276 15.77 -4.36 46.02
N ASP A 277 17.00 -4.88 45.98
CA ASP A 277 18.05 -4.50 46.93
C ASP A 277 18.42 -3.01 46.76
N PRO A 278 18.23 -2.16 47.78
CA PRO A 278 18.46 -0.72 47.67
C PRO A 278 19.93 -0.33 47.47
N ASP A 279 20.88 -1.07 48.04
CA ASP A 279 22.30 -0.73 47.95
C ASP A 279 22.89 -1.25 46.63
N GLU A 280 22.43 -2.40 46.14
CA GLU A 280 22.77 -2.88 44.80
C GLU A 280 22.23 -1.93 43.71
N LEU A 281 20.96 -1.53 43.84
CA LEU A 281 20.34 -0.61 42.87
C LEU A 281 20.99 0.78 42.90
N TRP A 282 21.39 1.27 44.08
CA TRP A 282 22.15 2.52 44.22
C TRP A 282 23.52 2.45 43.54
N THR A 283 24.25 1.35 43.75
CA THR A 283 25.56 1.16 43.11
C THR A 283 25.44 1.20 41.59
N ALA A 284 24.43 0.52 41.04
CA ALA A 284 24.15 0.57 39.61
C ALA A 284 23.66 1.95 39.12
N ALA A 285 22.88 2.68 39.93
CA ALA A 285 22.42 4.02 39.60
C ALA A 285 23.58 5.03 39.50
N ALA A 286 24.57 4.90 40.37
CA ALA A 286 25.75 5.76 40.39
C ALA A 286 26.62 5.63 39.11
N GLU A 287 26.51 4.50 38.40
CA GLU A 287 27.19 4.26 37.11
C GLU A 287 26.47 4.92 35.92
N VAL A 288 25.25 5.43 36.09
CA VAL A 288 24.49 6.05 35.00
C VAL A 288 25.15 7.37 34.58
N PRO A 289 25.46 7.55 33.28
CA PRO A 289 26.15 8.75 32.83
C PRO A 289 25.28 10.00 32.98
N VAL A 290 25.90 11.07 33.48
CA VAL A 290 25.29 12.40 33.63
C VAL A 290 25.71 13.27 32.45
N TRP A 291 24.73 13.76 31.69
CA TRP A 291 24.96 14.50 30.45
C TRP A 291 24.49 15.96 30.57
N SER A 292 25.20 16.85 29.89
CA SER A 292 24.79 18.25 29.74
C SER A 292 23.62 18.38 28.75
N ARG A 293 22.88 19.48 28.84
CA ARG A 293 21.82 19.81 27.86
C ARG A 293 22.38 19.98 26.44
N GLU A 294 23.63 20.42 26.31
CA GLU A 294 24.28 20.59 25.01
C GLU A 294 24.55 19.24 24.35
N GLN A 295 25.10 18.27 25.09
CA GLN A 295 25.31 16.90 24.62
C GLN A 295 24.00 16.24 24.17
N LEU A 296 22.93 16.49 24.92
CA LEU A 296 21.58 16.00 24.60
C LEU A 296 21.05 16.59 23.28
N ASN A 297 21.26 17.89 23.03
CA ASN A 297 20.81 18.56 21.82
C ASN A 297 21.58 18.12 20.57
N GLU A 298 22.91 17.94 20.66
CA GLU A 298 23.70 17.45 19.52
C GLU A 298 23.33 16.00 19.18
N THR A 299 23.07 15.19 20.20
CA THR A 299 22.61 13.81 20.02
C THR A 299 21.24 13.74 19.34
N ILE A 300 20.34 14.66 19.66
CA ILE A 300 19.03 14.76 19.00
C ILE A 300 19.17 15.02 17.51
N ARG A 301 20.10 15.90 17.11
CA ARG A 301 20.35 16.18 15.69
C ARG A 301 20.77 14.91 14.97
N LEU A 302 21.70 14.16 15.55
CA LEU A 302 22.13 12.88 15.02
C LEU A 302 20.96 11.89 14.90
N PHE A 303 20.11 11.77 15.94
CA PHE A 303 18.97 10.85 15.91
C PHE A 303 17.95 11.25 14.84
N SER A 304 17.78 12.55 14.64
CA SER A 304 16.90 13.10 13.60
C SER A 304 17.45 12.76 12.21
N SER A 305 18.75 12.87 11.99
CA SER A 305 19.41 12.43 10.75
C SER A 305 19.26 10.92 10.51
N VAL A 306 19.49 10.09 11.54
CA VAL A 306 19.32 8.63 11.43
C VAL A 306 17.86 8.27 11.13
N SER A 307 16.91 8.88 11.82
CA SER A 307 15.47 8.69 11.57
C SER A 307 15.10 9.05 10.14
N ASN A 308 15.58 10.19 9.63
CA ASN A 308 15.34 10.61 8.25
C ASN A 308 15.93 9.62 7.23
N ILE A 309 17.12 9.08 7.48
CA ILE A 309 17.73 8.05 6.61
C ILE A 309 16.87 6.78 6.62
N ILE A 310 16.42 6.32 7.79
CA ILE A 310 15.55 5.15 7.91
C ILE A 310 14.22 5.38 7.16
N SER A 311 13.63 6.57 7.31
CA SER A 311 12.44 6.99 6.57
C SER A 311 12.63 6.97 5.06
N GLN A 312 13.77 7.49 4.56
CA GLN A 312 14.07 7.49 3.14
C GLN A 312 14.27 6.06 2.60
N LEU A 313 15.06 5.24 3.30
CA LEU A 313 15.27 3.84 2.92
C LEU A 313 13.97 3.04 2.90
N PHE A 314 13.09 3.29 3.86
CA PHE A 314 11.77 2.69 3.91
C PHE A 314 10.97 3.05 2.66
N TYR A 315 10.94 4.35 2.32
CA TYR A 315 10.21 4.84 1.17
C TYR A 315 10.74 4.25 -0.15
N ASP A 316 12.05 4.23 -0.32
CA ASP A 316 12.69 3.67 -1.53
C ASP A 316 12.37 2.16 -1.67
N ARG A 317 12.46 1.40 -0.56
CA ARG A 317 12.07 -0.03 -0.51
C ARG A 317 10.59 -0.22 -0.85
N TYR A 318 9.72 0.61 -0.29
CA TYR A 318 8.28 0.57 -0.55
C TYR A 318 7.99 0.80 -2.05
N GLN A 319 8.57 1.84 -2.65
CA GLN A 319 8.39 2.14 -4.07
C GLN A 319 8.88 0.99 -4.96
N LEU A 320 10.07 0.45 -4.67
CA LEU A 320 10.59 -0.72 -5.39
C LEU A 320 9.66 -1.93 -5.28
N GLN A 321 9.11 -2.22 -4.10
CA GLN A 321 8.16 -3.32 -3.95
C GLN A 321 6.85 -3.09 -4.71
N GLN A 322 6.33 -1.86 -4.78
CA GLN A 322 5.14 -1.55 -5.60
C GLN A 322 5.42 -1.80 -7.07
N ILE A 323 6.58 -1.37 -7.57
CA ILE A 323 6.98 -1.61 -8.96
C ILE A 323 7.14 -3.11 -9.24
N ILE A 324 7.77 -3.85 -8.32
CA ILE A 324 7.89 -5.32 -8.45
C ILE A 324 6.52 -6.00 -8.42
N ALA A 325 5.61 -5.58 -7.54
CA ALA A 325 4.26 -6.14 -7.44
C ALA A 325 3.45 -5.87 -8.71
N MET A 326 3.57 -4.67 -9.28
CA MET A 326 3.00 -4.33 -10.57
C MET A 326 3.58 -5.23 -11.67
N ASN A 327 4.90 -5.42 -11.72
CA ASN A 327 5.53 -6.30 -12.70
C ASN A 327 5.17 -7.78 -12.54
N ARG A 328 4.91 -8.26 -11.30
CA ARG A 328 4.43 -9.64 -11.09
C ARG A 328 3.03 -9.87 -11.65
N ARG A 329 2.14 -8.87 -11.57
CA ARG A 329 0.82 -8.94 -12.21
C ARG A 329 0.94 -9.08 -13.72
N ILE A 330 1.86 -8.32 -14.32
CA ILE A 330 2.22 -8.43 -15.73
C ILE A 330 2.71 -9.84 -16.06
N ALA A 331 3.64 -10.39 -15.27
CA ALA A 331 4.22 -11.71 -15.48
C ALA A 331 3.25 -12.90 -15.31
N SER A 332 2.11 -12.70 -14.64
CA SER A 332 1.09 -13.74 -14.41
C SER A 332 -0.01 -13.83 -15.48
N SER A 333 -0.06 -12.85 -16.39
CA SER A 333 -1.00 -12.85 -17.51
C SER A 333 -0.46 -13.76 -18.62
N LEU A 334 -1.32 -14.63 -19.17
CA LEU A 334 -1.03 -15.42 -20.39
C LEU A 334 -1.54 -14.72 -21.66
N ASP A 335 -2.10 -13.52 -21.53
CA ASP A 335 -2.58 -12.72 -22.65
C ASP A 335 -1.59 -11.58 -22.95
N ILE A 336 -1.03 -11.62 -24.17
CA ILE A 336 -0.04 -10.68 -24.69
C ILE A 336 -0.60 -9.25 -24.72
N GLU A 337 -1.89 -9.08 -25.04
CA GLU A 337 -2.51 -7.76 -25.10
C GLU A 337 -2.57 -7.13 -23.70
N THR A 338 -3.02 -7.91 -22.71
CA THR A 338 -3.05 -7.50 -21.31
C THR A 338 -1.64 -7.21 -20.77
N ILE A 339 -0.66 -8.08 -21.05
CA ILE A 339 0.76 -7.87 -20.68
C ILE A 339 1.25 -6.54 -21.24
N SER A 340 1.05 -6.32 -22.54
CA SER A 340 1.55 -5.15 -23.26
C SER A 340 0.93 -3.87 -22.70
N ARG A 341 -0.40 -3.87 -22.50
CA ARG A 341 -1.16 -2.73 -21.96
C ARG A 341 -0.76 -2.39 -20.52
N GLN A 342 -0.61 -3.39 -19.66
CA GLN A 342 -0.15 -3.15 -18.28
C GLN A 342 1.29 -2.62 -18.24
N THR A 343 2.14 -3.08 -19.15
CA THR A 343 3.53 -2.63 -19.25
C THR A 343 3.63 -1.16 -19.64
N VAL A 344 2.90 -0.73 -20.67
CA VAL A 344 2.91 0.70 -21.06
C VAL A 344 2.31 1.59 -19.98
N ASN A 345 1.25 1.13 -19.31
CA ASN A 345 0.62 1.84 -18.20
C ASN A 345 1.58 2.07 -17.03
N ALA A 346 2.32 1.02 -16.64
CA ALA A 346 3.31 1.09 -15.59
C ALA A 346 4.39 2.14 -15.89
N VAL A 347 4.97 2.10 -17.10
CA VAL A 347 6.04 3.04 -17.48
C VAL A 347 5.54 4.47 -17.61
N ALA A 348 4.35 4.66 -18.18
CA ALA A 348 3.79 5.99 -18.32
C ALA A 348 3.48 6.65 -16.97
N GLU A 349 3.04 5.87 -15.97
CA GLU A 349 2.82 6.38 -14.62
C GLU A 349 4.14 6.78 -13.93
N ILE A 350 5.17 5.95 -14.07
CA ILE A 350 6.50 6.19 -13.47
C ILE A 350 7.17 7.43 -14.07
N LEU A 351 7.20 7.54 -15.40
CA LEU A 351 7.93 8.61 -16.10
C LEU A 351 7.04 9.81 -16.51
N ARG A 352 5.73 9.76 -16.23
CA ARG A 352 4.75 10.77 -16.67
C ARG A 352 4.87 11.10 -18.15
N THR A 353 4.94 10.06 -18.98
CA THR A 353 5.18 10.17 -20.42
C THR A 353 4.01 10.83 -21.14
N ARG A 354 4.29 11.52 -22.25
CA ARG A 354 3.27 11.89 -23.25
C ARG A 354 2.75 10.64 -23.97
N TYR A 355 3.68 9.85 -24.49
CA TYR A 355 3.38 8.59 -25.16
C TYR A 355 4.24 7.47 -24.58
N CYS A 356 3.65 6.30 -24.39
CA CYS A 356 4.38 5.08 -24.10
C CYS A 356 3.91 4.00 -25.05
N ILE A 357 4.84 3.35 -25.77
CA ILE A 357 4.50 2.40 -26.83
C ILE A 357 5.32 1.13 -26.66
N LEU A 358 4.66 -0.02 -26.69
CA LEU A 358 5.28 -1.32 -26.74
C LEU A 358 5.08 -1.93 -28.13
N ARG A 359 6.20 -2.33 -28.75
CA ARG A 359 6.22 -3.02 -30.04
C ARG A 359 6.84 -4.40 -29.90
N LEU A 360 6.29 -5.37 -30.62
CA LEU A 360 6.89 -6.70 -30.77
C LEU A 360 7.39 -6.88 -32.20
N LEU A 361 8.50 -7.58 -32.35
CA LEU A 361 9.11 -7.88 -33.64
C LEU A 361 8.32 -8.98 -34.34
N ASP A 362 7.88 -8.71 -35.57
CA ASP A 362 7.47 -9.70 -36.55
C ASP A 362 8.71 -10.10 -37.36
N GLU A 363 9.18 -11.32 -37.12
CA GLU A 363 10.43 -11.81 -37.72
C GLU A 363 10.29 -12.16 -39.19
N GLU A 364 9.09 -12.52 -39.66
CA GLU A 364 8.86 -12.85 -41.07
C GLU A 364 8.91 -11.58 -41.92
N ARG A 365 8.32 -10.50 -41.40
CA ARG A 365 8.23 -9.21 -42.10
C ARG A 365 9.40 -8.27 -41.79
N GLN A 366 10.18 -8.56 -40.75
CA GLN A 366 11.20 -7.65 -40.21
C GLN A 366 10.59 -6.27 -39.86
N GLU A 367 9.43 -6.30 -39.21
CA GLU A 367 8.64 -5.13 -38.83
C GLU A 367 8.33 -5.15 -37.34
N LEU A 368 8.29 -3.97 -36.71
CA LEU A 368 7.88 -3.81 -35.33
C LEU A 368 6.43 -3.40 -35.25
N VAL A 369 5.62 -4.27 -34.67
CA VAL A 369 4.17 -4.11 -34.59
C VAL A 369 3.77 -3.57 -33.23
N ILE A 370 2.98 -2.49 -33.21
CA ILE A 370 2.44 -1.94 -31.96
C ILE A 370 1.48 -2.96 -31.34
N ARG A 371 1.75 -3.35 -30.09
CA ARG A 371 0.87 -4.22 -29.29
C ARG A 371 0.10 -3.47 -28.23
N ALA A 372 0.69 -2.40 -27.70
CA ALA A 372 0.01 -1.48 -26.82
C ALA A 372 0.62 -0.09 -26.94
N ALA A 373 -0.23 0.92 -26.74
CA ALA A 373 0.18 2.30 -26.63
C ALA A 373 -0.67 3.00 -25.58
N GLN A 374 -0.09 4.00 -24.92
CA GLN A 374 -0.78 4.91 -24.02
C GLN A 374 -0.49 6.35 -24.42
N GLY A 375 -1.53 7.18 -24.35
CA GLY A 375 -1.49 8.59 -24.76
C GLY A 375 -1.54 8.79 -26.27
N LEU A 376 -1.26 7.75 -27.06
CA LEU A 376 -1.29 7.82 -28.52
C LEU A 376 -2.73 7.78 -29.05
N PRO A 377 -3.14 8.70 -29.94
CA PRO A 377 -4.45 8.67 -30.59
C PRO A 377 -4.74 7.36 -31.33
N GLU A 378 -5.98 6.90 -31.28
CA GLU A 378 -6.39 5.57 -31.75
C GLU A 378 -6.35 5.44 -33.29
N ASP A 379 -6.63 6.52 -33.99
CA ASP A 379 -6.43 6.68 -35.44
C ASP A 379 -4.96 6.47 -35.82
N ILE A 380 -4.04 7.03 -35.04
CA ILE A 380 -2.59 6.89 -35.27
C ILE A 380 -2.11 5.47 -34.91
N CYS A 381 -2.63 4.84 -33.86
CA CYS A 381 -2.35 3.42 -33.57
C CYS A 381 -2.74 2.50 -34.74
N THR A 382 -3.84 2.83 -35.42
CA THR A 382 -4.36 2.06 -36.56
C THR A 382 -3.58 2.33 -37.86
N MET A 383 -3.03 3.53 -38.03
CA MET A 383 -2.23 3.89 -39.21
C MET A 383 -0.74 3.53 -39.08
N ALA A 384 -0.18 3.60 -37.87
CA ALA A 384 1.23 3.35 -37.57
C ALA A 384 1.46 1.96 -36.98
N THR A 385 0.67 0.96 -37.39
CA THR A 385 0.63 -0.36 -36.75
C THR A 385 1.95 -1.13 -36.86
N ALA A 386 2.70 -0.96 -37.96
CA ALA A 386 3.97 -1.63 -38.21
C ALA A 386 5.01 -0.64 -38.73
N VAL A 387 6.26 -0.76 -38.24
CA VAL A 387 7.40 0.05 -38.71
C VAL A 387 8.53 -0.89 -39.12
N PRO A 388 9.09 -0.76 -40.34
CA PRO A 388 10.26 -1.54 -40.76
C PRO A 388 11.43 -1.34 -39.80
N VAL A 389 12.19 -2.41 -39.54
CA VAL A 389 13.35 -2.34 -38.65
C VAL A 389 14.51 -1.55 -39.27
N ALA A 390 14.75 -1.75 -40.57
CA ALA A 390 15.90 -1.19 -41.29
C ALA A 390 15.94 0.35 -41.27
N ASP A 391 17.15 0.90 -41.12
CA ASP A 391 17.43 2.35 -41.10
C ASP A 391 16.68 3.11 -40.01
N THR A 392 16.35 2.44 -38.89
CA THR A 392 15.73 3.06 -37.72
C THR A 392 16.64 3.02 -36.51
N VAL A 393 16.37 3.92 -35.57
CA VAL A 393 16.98 3.92 -34.23
C VAL A 393 16.87 2.56 -33.52
N ILE A 394 15.88 1.76 -33.91
CA ILE A 394 15.56 0.46 -33.31
C ILE A 394 16.49 -0.63 -33.84
N GLU A 395 17.03 -0.51 -35.04
CA GLU A 395 17.97 -1.48 -35.61
C GLU A 395 19.21 -1.67 -34.73
N ARG A 396 19.82 -0.57 -34.27
CA ARG A 396 20.96 -0.61 -33.36
C ARG A 396 20.62 -1.23 -32.01
N LEU A 397 19.41 -1.00 -31.52
CA LEU A 397 18.95 -1.52 -30.24
C LEU A 397 18.63 -3.02 -30.32
N LEU A 398 18.13 -3.51 -31.46
CA LEU A 398 17.98 -4.94 -31.72
C LEU A 398 19.32 -5.66 -31.82
N GLN A 399 20.35 -5.01 -32.38
CA GLN A 399 21.70 -5.57 -32.51
C GLN A 399 22.52 -5.50 -31.20
N GLY A 400 22.41 -4.40 -30.46
CA GLY A 400 23.24 -4.13 -29.28
C GLY A 400 22.61 -4.51 -27.94
N GLY A 401 21.28 -4.60 -27.85
CA GLY A 401 20.58 -4.89 -26.59
C GLY A 401 20.67 -3.79 -25.53
N GLU A 402 21.22 -2.63 -25.86
CA GLU A 402 21.42 -1.51 -24.94
C GLU A 402 20.27 -0.49 -25.01
N PRO A 403 19.83 0.08 -23.86
CA PRO A 403 18.90 1.20 -23.82
C PRO A 403 19.42 2.42 -24.59
N LEU A 404 18.51 3.14 -25.24
CA LEU A 404 18.80 4.42 -25.86
C LEU A 404 18.02 5.55 -25.18
N ALA A 405 18.76 6.46 -24.55
CA ALA A 405 18.22 7.69 -23.96
C ALA A 405 18.57 8.90 -24.85
N VAL A 406 17.56 9.61 -25.34
CA VAL A 406 17.70 10.76 -26.23
C VAL A 406 17.13 12.00 -25.56
N PRO A 407 17.99 12.97 -25.16
CA PRO A 407 17.54 14.16 -24.44
C PRO A 407 16.67 15.12 -25.25
N ASP A 408 16.97 15.32 -26.54
CA ASP A 408 16.11 16.03 -27.50
C ASP A 408 16.04 15.27 -28.84
N ILE A 409 14.85 14.75 -29.21
CA ILE A 409 14.66 13.94 -30.42
C ILE A 409 14.78 14.75 -31.70
N ARG A 410 14.65 16.09 -31.65
CA ARG A 410 14.74 16.95 -32.85
C ARG A 410 16.16 17.01 -33.39
N GLU A 411 17.13 16.75 -32.53
CA GLU A 411 18.56 16.68 -32.87
C GLU A 411 18.93 15.34 -33.51
N ASN A 412 18.02 14.35 -33.49
CA ASN A 412 18.26 13.02 -34.03
C ASN A 412 17.35 12.70 -35.24
N HIS A 413 17.98 12.61 -36.42
CA HIS A 413 17.28 12.34 -37.70
C HIS A 413 16.51 11.01 -37.72
N GLU A 414 16.92 10.03 -36.92
CA GLU A 414 16.33 8.68 -36.91
C GLU A 414 14.89 8.66 -36.36
N PHE A 415 14.50 9.69 -35.59
CA PHE A 415 13.14 9.81 -35.06
C PHE A 415 12.15 10.44 -36.06
N ARG A 416 12.63 11.05 -37.16
CA ARG A 416 11.77 11.72 -38.16
C ARG A 416 10.88 10.77 -38.95
N ARG A 417 11.17 9.46 -38.93
CA ARG A 417 10.39 8.44 -39.65
C ARG A 417 9.11 8.03 -38.91
N PHE A 418 9.02 8.33 -37.62
CA PHE A 418 7.83 8.01 -36.83
C PHE A 418 6.75 9.08 -37.04
N ILE A 419 5.77 8.75 -37.89
CA ILE A 419 4.66 9.65 -38.29
C ILE A 419 3.79 10.14 -37.12
N TYR A 420 3.94 9.53 -35.95
CA TYR A 420 3.16 9.80 -34.74
C TYR A 420 3.88 10.71 -33.74
N LEU A 421 5.12 11.09 -34.01
CA LEU A 421 5.85 12.06 -33.19
C LEU A 421 5.53 13.46 -33.71
N ASP A 422 4.78 14.21 -32.91
CA ASP A 422 4.49 15.62 -33.15
C ASP A 422 5.64 16.54 -32.72
N GLU A 423 5.55 17.83 -33.06
CA GLU A 423 6.55 18.84 -32.68
C GLU A 423 6.66 19.02 -31.15
N ASP A 424 5.63 18.63 -30.41
CA ASP A 424 5.58 18.69 -28.96
C ASP A 424 6.33 17.53 -28.28
N THR A 425 6.71 16.49 -29.03
CA THR A 425 7.51 15.39 -28.49
C THR A 425 8.99 15.77 -28.52
N ARG A 426 9.64 15.69 -27.35
CA ARG A 426 10.96 16.27 -27.16
C ARG A 426 12.00 15.28 -26.67
N ALA A 427 11.70 14.36 -25.76
CA ALA A 427 12.69 13.36 -25.32
C ALA A 427 12.17 11.94 -25.53
N ALA A 428 13.08 10.98 -25.69
CA ALA A 428 12.74 9.56 -25.85
C ALA A 428 13.68 8.66 -25.05
N LEU A 429 13.12 7.68 -24.35
CA LEU A 429 13.83 6.54 -23.79
C LEU A 429 13.30 5.27 -24.46
N VAL A 430 14.14 4.58 -25.20
CA VAL A 430 13.80 3.34 -25.90
C VAL A 430 14.62 2.21 -25.27
N VAL A 431 13.95 1.18 -24.78
CA VAL A 431 14.60 0.01 -24.17
C VAL A 431 14.22 -1.28 -24.90
N PRO A 432 15.12 -2.27 -25.00
CA PRO A 432 14.83 -3.55 -25.64
C PRO A 432 14.02 -4.48 -24.73
N LEU A 433 13.09 -5.22 -25.35
CA LEU A 433 12.44 -6.39 -24.75
C LEU A 433 13.31 -7.61 -25.04
N THR A 434 14.25 -7.94 -24.16
CA THR A 434 15.21 -9.03 -24.37
C THR A 434 14.90 -10.24 -23.50
N VAL A 435 14.88 -11.43 -24.10
CA VAL A 435 14.77 -12.72 -23.41
C VAL A 435 15.80 -13.70 -23.96
N HIS A 436 16.51 -14.41 -23.08
CA HIS A 436 17.55 -15.38 -23.45
C HIS A 436 18.60 -14.84 -24.47
N GLY A 437 18.91 -13.55 -24.40
CA GLY A 437 19.86 -12.89 -25.32
C GLY A 437 19.27 -12.49 -26.68
N ARG A 438 17.97 -12.72 -26.91
CA ARG A 438 17.24 -12.33 -28.11
C ARG A 438 16.30 -11.16 -27.82
N THR A 439 16.37 -10.12 -28.63
CA THR A 439 15.44 -8.99 -28.55
C THR A 439 14.16 -9.31 -29.33
N ILE A 440 13.03 -9.38 -28.63
CA ILE A 440 11.70 -9.72 -29.21
C ILE A 440 10.85 -8.48 -29.49
N GLY A 441 11.35 -7.29 -29.20
CA GLY A 441 10.63 -6.03 -29.39
C GLY A 441 11.25 -4.86 -28.63
N THR A 442 10.48 -3.77 -28.49
CA THR A 442 10.91 -2.54 -27.85
C THR A 442 9.83 -1.90 -26.99
N LEU A 443 10.24 -1.22 -25.92
CA LEU A 443 9.41 -0.34 -25.12
C LEU A 443 9.96 1.09 -25.21
N ALA A 444 9.15 2.02 -25.70
CA ALA A 444 9.54 3.41 -25.94
C ALA A 444 8.67 4.38 -25.12
N ALA A 445 9.32 5.22 -24.32
CA ALA A 445 8.73 6.28 -23.53
C ALA A 445 9.10 7.64 -24.11
N TYR A 446 8.11 8.50 -24.35
CA TYR A 446 8.28 9.81 -24.97
C TYR A 446 7.78 10.93 -24.06
N LEU A 447 8.53 12.01 -23.91
CA LEU A 447 8.19 13.16 -23.06
C LEU A 447 8.01 14.43 -23.89
N SER A 448 7.15 15.35 -23.41
CA SER A 448 6.88 16.64 -24.06
C SER A 448 7.96 17.71 -23.87
N LYS A 449 8.97 17.44 -23.03
CA LYS A 449 10.07 18.37 -22.75
C LYS A 449 11.40 17.64 -22.88
N PRO A 450 12.49 18.35 -23.22
CA PRO A 450 13.82 17.79 -23.14
C PRO A 450 14.07 17.23 -21.75
N HIS A 451 14.70 16.06 -21.69
CA HIS A 451 14.91 15.35 -20.43
C HIS A 451 16.19 14.53 -20.47
N ILE A 452 17.07 14.76 -19.49
CA ILE A 452 18.25 13.92 -19.30
C ILE A 452 17.83 12.79 -18.38
N PHE A 453 17.65 11.60 -18.95
CA PHE A 453 17.25 10.42 -18.17
C PHE A 453 18.34 10.06 -17.16
N THR A 454 17.93 9.93 -15.92
CA THR A 454 18.81 9.45 -14.84
C THR A 454 19.08 7.96 -15.01
N GLN A 455 20.18 7.49 -14.43
CA GLN A 455 20.51 6.07 -14.42
C GLN A 455 19.39 5.21 -13.82
N TRP A 456 18.74 5.71 -12.76
CA TRP A 456 17.61 5.04 -12.14
C TRP A 456 16.40 4.91 -13.08
N GLU A 457 16.06 5.96 -13.84
CA GLU A 457 14.97 5.92 -14.83
C GLU A 457 15.24 4.90 -15.94
N ILE A 458 16.48 4.82 -16.41
CA ILE A 458 16.90 3.84 -17.43
C ILE A 458 16.79 2.42 -16.86
N GLU A 459 17.30 2.19 -15.65
CA GLU A 459 17.31 0.87 -15.01
C GLU A 459 15.92 0.36 -14.68
N ILE A 460 15.02 1.22 -14.20
CA ILE A 460 13.67 0.80 -13.83
C ILE A 460 12.84 0.43 -15.07
N VAL A 461 12.92 1.23 -16.13
CA VAL A 461 12.22 0.95 -17.40
C VAL A 461 12.80 -0.28 -18.08
N SER A 462 14.13 -0.44 -18.08
CA SER A 462 14.79 -1.65 -18.60
C SER A 462 14.39 -2.91 -17.82
N THR A 463 14.21 -2.78 -16.50
CA THR A 463 13.75 -3.90 -15.66
C THR A 463 12.30 -4.28 -15.95
N ILE A 464 11.43 -3.31 -16.15
CA ILE A 464 10.04 -3.54 -16.56
C ILE A 464 10.02 -4.22 -17.94
N ALA A 465 10.81 -3.73 -18.90
CA ALA A 465 10.91 -4.30 -20.24
C ALA A 465 11.38 -5.76 -20.21
N ARG A 466 12.45 -6.09 -19.47
CA ARG A 466 12.91 -7.49 -19.32
C ARG A 466 11.82 -8.41 -18.76
N GLN A 467 11.02 -7.92 -17.80
CA GLN A 467 9.93 -8.72 -17.23
C GLN A 467 8.78 -8.90 -18.20
N ALA A 468 8.37 -7.84 -18.90
CA ALA A 468 7.36 -7.90 -19.95
C ALA A 468 7.79 -8.87 -21.06
N ALA A 469 9.06 -8.83 -21.47
CA ALA A 469 9.59 -9.71 -22.49
C ALA A 469 9.44 -11.20 -22.11
N ARG A 470 9.81 -11.56 -20.87
CA ARG A 470 9.62 -12.93 -20.34
C ARG A 470 8.15 -13.35 -20.27
N ALA A 471 7.27 -12.43 -19.91
CA ALA A 471 5.83 -12.68 -19.85
C ALA A 471 5.25 -12.93 -21.25
N VAL A 472 5.65 -12.13 -22.24
CA VAL A 472 5.28 -12.31 -23.65
C VAL A 472 5.78 -13.64 -24.19
N GLU A 473 7.03 -14.02 -23.91
CA GLU A 473 7.56 -15.33 -24.32
C GLU A 473 6.77 -16.50 -23.71
N ASN A 474 6.45 -16.42 -22.41
CA ASN A 474 5.62 -17.43 -21.75
C ASN A 474 4.22 -17.53 -22.37
N ALA A 475 3.61 -16.40 -22.72
CA ALA A 475 2.30 -16.38 -23.39
C ALA A 475 2.36 -17.00 -24.79
N TRP A 476 3.40 -16.70 -25.58
CA TRP A 476 3.65 -17.37 -26.87
C TRP A 476 3.83 -18.88 -26.71
N LEU A 477 4.57 -19.32 -25.69
CA LEU A 477 4.76 -20.75 -25.42
C LEU A 477 3.44 -21.45 -25.07
N ASP A 478 2.60 -20.84 -24.25
CA ASP A 478 1.27 -21.38 -23.91
C ASP A 478 0.35 -21.45 -25.14
N GLU A 479 0.32 -20.40 -25.96
CA GLU A 479 -0.51 -20.34 -27.17
C GLU A 479 -0.05 -21.38 -28.21
N ASN A 480 1.26 -21.52 -28.41
CA ASN A 480 1.83 -22.56 -29.27
C ASN A 480 1.49 -23.96 -28.75
N LEU A 481 1.65 -24.20 -27.45
CA LEU A 481 1.33 -25.49 -26.83
C LEU A 481 -0.16 -25.83 -27.03
N ARG A 482 -1.07 -24.89 -26.80
CA ARG A 482 -2.51 -25.05 -27.08
C ARG A 482 -2.77 -25.35 -28.56
N GLY A 483 -2.10 -24.64 -29.47
CA GLY A 483 -2.19 -24.86 -30.91
C GLY A 483 -1.79 -26.28 -31.31
N TYR A 484 -0.67 -26.79 -30.79
CA TYR A 484 -0.23 -28.16 -31.00
C TYR A 484 -1.24 -29.17 -30.46
N TYR A 485 -1.71 -29.01 -29.22
CA TYR A 485 -2.73 -29.89 -28.63
C TYR A 485 -4.00 -29.97 -29.49
N LEU A 486 -4.54 -28.82 -29.92
CA LEU A 486 -5.74 -28.77 -30.76
C LEU A 486 -5.50 -29.38 -32.15
N THR A 487 -4.32 -29.18 -32.73
CA THR A 487 -3.94 -29.77 -34.01
C THR A 487 -3.86 -31.30 -33.92
N THR A 488 -3.25 -31.83 -32.85
CA THR A 488 -3.21 -33.27 -32.59
C THR A 488 -4.61 -33.85 -32.38
N ILE A 489 -5.47 -33.20 -31.59
CA ILE A 489 -6.87 -33.63 -31.39
C ILE A 489 -7.62 -33.65 -32.72
N ARG A 490 -7.49 -32.62 -33.56
CA ARG A 490 -8.12 -32.56 -34.89
C ARG A 490 -7.62 -33.65 -35.81
N ALA A 491 -6.31 -33.94 -35.80
CA ALA A 491 -5.73 -35.01 -36.61
C ALA A 491 -6.25 -36.40 -36.19
N ILE A 492 -6.34 -36.66 -34.87
CA ILE A 492 -6.90 -37.93 -34.36
C ILE A 492 -8.40 -38.03 -34.71
N ALA A 493 -9.17 -36.97 -34.53
CA ALA A 493 -10.59 -36.94 -34.88
C ALA A 493 -10.80 -37.22 -36.38
N ALA A 494 -10.03 -36.56 -37.26
CA ALA A 494 -10.08 -36.80 -38.70
C ALA A 494 -9.70 -38.25 -39.07
N ALA A 495 -8.74 -38.86 -38.36
CA ALA A 495 -8.37 -40.25 -38.58
C ALA A 495 -9.47 -41.23 -38.10
N VAL A 496 -10.17 -40.92 -37.00
CA VAL A 496 -11.32 -41.70 -36.52
C VAL A 496 -12.48 -41.60 -37.52
N ASP A 497 -12.81 -40.40 -37.98
CA ASP A 497 -13.87 -40.18 -38.98
C ASP A 497 -13.57 -40.90 -40.31
N ALA A 498 -12.31 -40.89 -40.75
CA ALA A 498 -11.88 -41.64 -41.94
C ALA A 498 -12.01 -43.17 -41.74
N LYS A 499 -11.84 -43.66 -40.51
CA LYS A 499 -12.01 -45.07 -40.16
C LYS A 499 -13.50 -45.46 -40.10
N ASP A 500 -14.37 -44.52 -39.74
CA ASP A 500 -15.82 -44.75 -39.62
C ASP A 500 -16.54 -44.86 -40.98
N ILE A 501 -15.89 -44.45 -42.08
CA ILE A 501 -16.34 -44.71 -43.46
C ILE A 501 -16.38 -46.22 -43.75
N TYR A 502 -15.55 -47.03 -43.09
CA TYR A 502 -15.54 -48.49 -43.26
C TYR A 502 -16.67 -49.19 -42.49
N THR A 503 -17.26 -48.58 -41.46
CA THR A 503 -18.34 -49.18 -40.65
C THR A 503 -19.74 -49.00 -41.26
N ARG A 504 -19.90 -48.14 -42.29
CA ARG A 504 -21.19 -47.93 -42.99
C ARG A 504 -21.38 -48.74 -44.27
N GLY A 505 -20.39 -49.54 -44.70
CA GLY A 505 -20.35 -50.11 -46.05
C GLY A 505 -20.38 -51.64 -46.18
N GLN A 506 -20.54 -52.42 -45.11
CA GLN A 506 -20.59 -53.89 -45.22
C GLN A 506 -21.70 -54.50 -44.36
N PHE A 507 -22.91 -54.54 -44.92
CA PHE A 507 -23.75 -55.73 -44.78
C PHE A 507 -23.83 -56.36 -46.17
N PRO A 508 -23.28 -57.58 -46.38
CA PRO A 508 -23.42 -58.27 -47.65
C PRO A 508 -24.89 -58.57 -47.90
N THR A 509 -25.30 -58.35 -49.15
CA THR A 509 -26.50 -58.89 -49.76
C THR A 509 -26.61 -60.40 -49.51
N GLU A 510 -27.53 -60.82 -48.64
CA GLU A 510 -28.11 -62.15 -48.69
C GLU A 510 -29.62 -62.08 -48.93
N CYS A 511 -29.94 -62.57 -50.14
CA CYS A 511 -31.08 -63.38 -50.54
C CYS A 511 -32.50 -63.13 -49.97
N ASN A 512 -33.39 -63.04 -50.95
CA ASN A 512 -34.83 -62.84 -50.93
C ASN A 512 -35.58 -64.13 -50.53
N CYS A 513 -36.59 -64.07 -49.64
CA CYS A 513 -37.72 -65.02 -49.59
C CYS A 513 -38.95 -64.43 -48.86
N SER A 514 -39.96 -64.04 -49.66
CA SER A 514 -41.42 -64.25 -49.46
C SER A 514 -42.13 -63.89 -48.13
N GLY A 515 -43.08 -62.94 -48.20
CA GLY A 515 -44.30 -62.91 -47.35
C GLY A 515 -44.78 -61.52 -46.91
N ALA A 516 -45.79 -60.96 -47.57
CA ALA A 516 -46.54 -59.75 -47.13
C ALA A 516 -47.50 -60.06 -45.94
N PRO A 517 -48.33 -59.14 -45.40
CA PRO A 517 -48.19 -57.70 -45.05
C PRO A 517 -48.61 -57.41 -43.57
N SER A 518 -48.40 -56.17 -43.06
CA SER A 518 -49.09 -55.47 -41.92
C SER A 518 -48.07 -54.69 -41.06
N SER A 519 -48.29 -53.51 -40.45
CA SER A 519 -49.38 -52.54 -40.37
C SER A 519 -48.88 -51.27 -39.66
N ARG A 520 -49.62 -50.15 -39.80
CA ARG A 520 -49.70 -48.94 -38.92
C ARG A 520 -48.56 -47.91 -39.03
N LYS A 521 -48.75 -46.77 -39.71
CA LYS A 521 -49.47 -45.52 -39.31
C LYS A 521 -48.79 -44.72 -38.19
N PHE A 522 -48.21 -43.55 -38.51
CA PHE A 522 -48.65 -42.18 -38.11
C PHE A 522 -47.58 -41.11 -38.47
N ARG A 523 -47.74 -40.34 -39.55
CA ARG A 523 -48.12 -38.91 -39.59
C ARG A 523 -47.37 -37.95 -38.62
N ARG A 524 -46.59 -37.01 -39.19
CA ARG A 524 -46.96 -35.57 -39.30
C ARG A 524 -46.18 -34.83 -40.42
N ARG A 525 -46.96 -34.43 -41.43
CA ARG A 525 -46.81 -33.27 -42.36
C ARG A 525 -46.80 -31.96 -41.52
N ARG A 526 -46.37 -30.75 -41.91
CA ARG A 526 -46.14 -30.02 -43.19
C ARG A 526 -45.73 -28.56 -42.77
N LEU A 527 -44.93 -27.77 -43.50
CA LEU A 527 -45.24 -26.82 -44.61
C LEU A 527 -44.14 -25.72 -44.53
N SER A 528 -43.68 -24.99 -45.55
CA SER A 528 -44.21 -24.69 -46.89
C SER A 528 -43.12 -24.12 -47.82
N ARG A 529 -43.33 -24.35 -49.14
CA ARG A 529 -42.61 -23.81 -50.31
C ARG A 529 -43.15 -22.46 -50.79
N ARG A 530 -42.34 -21.73 -51.57
CA ARG A 530 -42.68 -20.96 -52.80
C ARG A 530 -41.43 -21.00 -53.71
N ALA A 531 -41.42 -21.70 -54.86
CA ALA A 531 -41.86 -21.30 -56.22
C ALA A 531 -40.97 -20.17 -56.80
N GLN A 532 -40.31 -20.21 -57.98
CA GLN A 532 -40.71 -20.69 -59.32
C GLN A 532 -39.51 -20.86 -60.29
N ARG A 533 -39.65 -21.88 -61.16
CA ARG A 533 -39.20 -22.14 -62.56
C ARG A 533 -38.30 -21.14 -63.32
N GLY A 534 -37.34 -21.68 -64.10
CA GLY A 534 -37.18 -21.37 -65.53
C GLY A 534 -35.77 -21.44 -66.15
N ARG A 535 -35.63 -22.32 -67.18
CA ARG A 535 -34.69 -22.32 -68.34
C ARG A 535 -33.33 -23.05 -68.23
N ASP A 536 -33.28 -24.20 -68.90
CA ASP A 536 -32.45 -24.58 -70.07
C ASP A 536 -30.92 -24.30 -70.12
N LEU A 537 -30.20 -25.41 -70.34
CA LEU A 537 -28.79 -25.72 -70.71
C LEU A 537 -28.12 -24.83 -71.80
N PRO A 538 -26.82 -25.03 -72.20
CA PRO A 538 -25.68 -25.78 -71.62
C PRO A 538 -24.32 -25.01 -71.63
N GLY A 539 -23.27 -25.58 -71.02
CA GLY A 539 -21.90 -25.43 -71.54
C GLY A 539 -20.83 -24.96 -70.54
N CYS A 540 -20.12 -25.91 -69.92
CA CYS A 540 -18.73 -25.70 -69.47
C CYS A 540 -17.94 -26.98 -69.76
N PRO A 541 -16.84 -26.89 -70.53
CA PRO A 541 -16.00 -28.04 -70.82
C PRO A 541 -15.06 -28.37 -69.66
N ASP A 542 -14.85 -29.68 -69.49
CA ASP A 542 -13.84 -30.29 -68.63
C ASP A 542 -12.44 -29.72 -68.85
N TYR A 543 -11.68 -29.53 -67.76
CA TYR A 543 -10.22 -29.63 -67.80
C TYR A 543 -9.70 -30.49 -66.64
N PRO A 544 -8.72 -31.38 -66.88
CA PRO A 544 -8.37 -32.44 -65.97
C PRO A 544 -7.26 -32.04 -64.99
N ARG A 545 -7.28 -32.73 -63.84
CA ARG A 545 -6.21 -32.74 -62.84
C ARG A 545 -4.90 -33.31 -63.39
N SER A 546 -3.83 -32.73 -62.86
CA SER A 546 -2.54 -33.34 -62.50
C SER A 546 -1.48 -33.52 -63.60
N ARG A 547 -0.32 -32.90 -63.36
CA ARG A 547 0.96 -33.62 -63.30
C ARG A 547 1.92 -32.92 -62.34
N ARG A 548 2.61 -33.77 -61.57
CA ARG A 548 3.70 -33.47 -60.65
C ARG A 548 4.86 -32.80 -61.38
N LEU A 549 5.47 -31.81 -60.74
CA LEU A 549 6.87 -31.78 -60.32
C LEU A 549 7.02 -30.73 -59.21
#